data_AF-L9Z3D3-F1
#
_entry.id   AF-L9Z3D3-F1
#
_cell.length_a   1.000
_cell.length_b   1.000
_cell.length_c   1.000
_cell.angle_alpha   90.00
_cell.angle_beta   90.00
_cell.angle_gamma   90.00
#
_symmetry.space_group_name_H-M   'P 1'
#
loop_
_entity.id
_entity.type
_entity.pdbx_description
1 polymer ?
#
loop_
_entity_poly.entity_id
_entity_poly.type
_entity_poly.pdbx_seq_one_letter_code
_entity_poly.pdbx_strand_id
1 'polypeptide(L)'
;MDGTVVEQVTVDVYSEMNSANRMSEVAFFAGAKPDDGLSEADFNRDNDIEDHSGWKTYSYSVSELSGEITLAIGMNVVWENDIKRFFDNVTVVEEE
;
A
#
# COMPACT_ATOMS: atom_id res chain seq x y z
N MET A 1 16.55 11.17 20.77
CA MET A 1 16.00 10.24 19.78
C MET A 1 14.59 10.74 19.51
N ASP A 2 14.42 11.99 19.11
CA ASP A 2 14.81 12.70 17.87
C ASP A 2 13.72 12.53 16.81
N GLY A 3 12.65 13.30 17.02
CA GLY A 3 12.00 14.21 16.07
C GLY A 3 11.55 13.76 14.68
N THR A 4 11.86 12.56 14.22
CA THR A 4 11.51 12.13 12.86
C THR A 4 10.00 12.02 12.70
N VAL A 5 9.42 12.94 11.94
CA VAL A 5 8.03 12.89 11.50
C VAL A 5 8.02 12.16 10.16
N VAL A 6 7.43 10.96 10.13
CA VAL A 6 7.20 10.23 8.89
C VAL A 6 5.98 10.83 8.21
N GLU A 7 6.16 11.34 7.00
CA GLU A 7 5.07 11.93 6.23
C GLU A 7 4.38 10.92 5.32
N GLN A 8 5.17 10.02 4.72
CA GLN A 8 4.67 9.10 3.70
C GLN A 8 5.28 7.71 3.84
N VAL A 9 4.52 6.72 3.38
CA VAL A 9 5.02 5.38 3.10
C VAL A 9 4.94 5.15 1.60
N THR A 10 6.05 4.73 1.00
CA THR A 10 6.12 4.35 -0.40
C THR A 10 6.32 2.85 -0.57
N VAL A 11 5.78 2.30 -1.65
CA VAL A 11 5.98 0.90 -2.05
C VAL A 11 6.06 0.81 -3.56
N ASP A 12 7.06 0.06 -4.05
CA ASP A 12 7.16 -0.27 -5.46
C ASP A 12 6.38 -1.55 -5.74
N VAL A 13 5.49 -1.49 -6.72
CA VAL A 13 4.66 -2.63 -7.13
C VAL A 13 4.90 -2.91 -8.61
N TYR A 14 5.10 -4.17 -8.94
CA TYR A 14 5.29 -4.63 -10.31
C TYR A 14 3.98 -5.12 -10.91
N SER A 15 3.73 -4.71 -12.15
CA SER A 15 2.69 -5.25 -13.01
C SER A 15 3.25 -5.77 -14.33
N GLU A 16 2.87 -7.00 -14.68
CA GLU A 16 3.21 -7.58 -15.99
C GLU A 16 2.52 -6.83 -17.15
N MET A 17 1.44 -6.10 -16.87
CA MET A 17 0.61 -5.50 -17.92
C MET A 17 -0.09 -4.22 -17.48
N ASN A 18 -0.28 -3.31 -18.44
CA ASN A 18 -1.20 -2.19 -18.31
C ASN A 18 -2.56 -2.60 -18.91
N SER A 19 -3.64 -2.47 -18.14
CA SER A 19 -4.98 -2.90 -18.54
C SER A 19 -6.05 -1.97 -17.98
N ALA A 20 -7.13 -1.77 -18.74
CA ALA A 20 -8.34 -1.10 -18.24
C ALA A 20 -9.23 -2.04 -17.40
N ASN A 21 -8.92 -3.34 -17.37
CA ASN A 21 -9.58 -4.30 -16.49
C ASN A 21 -8.91 -4.27 -15.11
N ARG A 22 -9.69 -3.95 -14.09
CA ARG A 22 -9.29 -4.03 -12.68
C ARG A 22 -9.27 -5.49 -12.23
N MET A 23 -8.07 -6.00 -11.94
CA MET A 23 -7.87 -7.38 -11.50
C MET A 23 -7.36 -7.43 -10.05
N SER A 24 -6.46 -6.51 -9.68
CA SER A 24 -5.90 -6.41 -8.34
C SER A 24 -5.58 -4.98 -7.93
N GLU A 25 -5.54 -4.76 -6.61
CA GLU A 25 -5.35 -3.44 -6.02
C GLU A 25 -4.25 -3.50 -4.98
N VAL A 26 -3.56 -2.39 -4.78
CA VAL A 26 -2.69 -2.23 -3.61
C VAL A 26 -3.59 -2.13 -2.38
N ALA A 27 -3.44 -3.05 -1.44
CA ALA A 27 -4.10 -3.00 -0.14
C ALA A 27 -3.16 -2.34 0.86
N PHE A 28 -3.46 -1.11 1.27
CA PHE A 28 -2.64 -0.33 2.20
C PHE A 28 -3.41 -0.01 3.48
N PHE A 29 -2.79 -0.25 4.63
CA PHE A 29 -3.28 0.18 5.94
C PHE A 29 -2.14 0.79 6.74
N ALA A 30 -2.39 1.97 7.31
CA ALA A 30 -1.56 2.58 8.34
C ALA A 30 -2.47 3.18 9.41
N GLY A 31 -2.28 2.77 10.67
CA GLY A 31 -3.07 3.29 11.79
C GLY A 31 -2.92 2.48 13.06
N ALA A 32 -3.70 2.82 14.08
CA ALA A 32 -3.81 2.00 15.28
C ALA A 32 -4.46 0.66 14.93
N LYS A 33 -3.87 -0.45 15.38
CA LYS A 33 -4.41 -1.79 15.11
C LYS A 33 -5.75 -1.97 15.85
N PRO A 34 -6.84 -2.34 15.16
CA PRO A 34 -8.09 -2.68 15.83
C PRO A 34 -7.95 -3.95 16.70
N ASP A 35 -8.67 -4.00 17.81
CA ASP A 35 -8.63 -5.14 18.76
C ASP A 35 -9.05 -6.46 18.10
N ASP A 36 -10.04 -6.41 17.21
CA ASP A 36 -10.55 -7.57 16.47
C ASP A 36 -9.69 -7.95 15.25
N GLY A 37 -8.58 -7.24 15.03
CA GLY A 37 -7.70 -7.40 13.86
C GLY A 37 -8.13 -6.55 12.67
N LEU A 38 -7.45 -6.77 11.52
CA LEU A 38 -7.75 -6.07 10.27
C LEU A 38 -8.69 -6.91 9.40
N SER A 39 -9.63 -6.24 8.76
CA SER A 39 -10.53 -6.74 7.73
C SER A 39 -10.24 -6.05 6.39
N GLU A 40 -10.75 -6.59 5.29
CA GLU A 40 -10.57 -6.01 3.94
C GLU A 40 -11.08 -4.56 3.85
N ALA A 41 -12.09 -4.19 4.64
CA ALA A 41 -12.68 -2.86 4.66
C ALA A 41 -11.75 -1.81 5.30
N ASP A 42 -10.76 -2.23 6.08
CA ASP A 42 -9.81 -1.33 6.74
C ASP A 42 -8.71 -0.84 5.78
N PHE A 43 -8.50 -1.53 4.65
CA PHE A 43 -7.46 -1.18 3.69
C PHE A 43 -7.95 -0.12 2.70
N ASN A 44 -7.12 0.90 2.47
CA ASN A 44 -7.19 1.71 1.26
C ASN A 44 -6.86 0.81 0.06
N ARG A 45 -7.76 0.81 -0.93
CA ARG A 45 -7.68 0.01 -2.16
C ARG A 45 -7.95 0.85 -3.40
N ASP A 46 -7.69 2.15 -3.33
CA ASP A 46 -8.02 3.09 -4.42
C ASP A 46 -7.11 2.93 -5.65
N ASN A 47 -6.03 2.18 -5.52
CA ASN A 47 -5.00 2.02 -6.54
C ASN A 47 -5.05 0.65 -7.21
N ASP A 48 -5.54 0.62 -8.45
CA ASP A 48 -5.46 -0.54 -9.33
C ASP A 48 -3.99 -0.79 -9.73
N ILE A 49 -3.53 -2.04 -9.61
CA ILE A 49 -2.14 -2.41 -9.95
C ILE A 49 -1.96 -2.49 -11.48
N GLU A 50 -3.04 -2.72 -12.22
CA GLU A 50 -3.00 -2.81 -13.68
C GLU A 50 -2.94 -1.45 -14.38
N ASP A 51 -2.89 -0.33 -13.64
CA ASP A 51 -2.80 1.01 -14.22
C ASP A 51 -1.44 1.32 -14.90
N HIS A 52 -0.47 0.41 -14.75
CA HIS A 52 0.87 0.50 -15.29
C HIS A 52 1.40 -0.86 -15.75
N SER A 53 2.48 -0.85 -16.54
CA SER A 53 3.32 -2.02 -16.79
C SER A 53 4.72 -1.76 -16.25
N GLY A 54 5.42 -2.82 -15.82
CA GLY A 54 6.70 -2.67 -15.13
C GLY A 54 6.50 -2.28 -13.67
N TRP A 55 7.49 -1.59 -13.09
CA TRP A 55 7.44 -1.09 -11.72
C TRP A 55 6.79 0.29 -11.63
N LYS A 56 6.01 0.53 -10.59
CA LYS A 56 5.48 1.85 -10.21
C LYS A 56 5.54 2.01 -8.69
N THR A 57 5.92 3.21 -8.25
CA THR A 57 5.88 3.60 -6.85
C THR A 57 4.50 4.15 -6.49
N TYR A 58 3.89 3.60 -5.46
CA TYR A 58 2.70 4.17 -4.81
C TYR A 58 3.12 4.86 -3.51
N SER A 59 2.52 6.02 -3.22
CA SER A 59 2.78 6.79 -2.00
C SER A 59 1.49 7.01 -1.22
N TYR A 60 1.56 6.84 0.09
CA TYR A 60 0.46 7.00 1.02
C TYR A 60 0.86 7.95 2.15
N SER A 61 0.05 8.99 2.37
CA SER A 61 0.26 9.93 3.46
C SER A 61 -0.03 9.26 4.81
N VAL A 62 0.90 9.41 5.75
CA VAL A 62 0.77 8.98 7.15
C VAL A 62 1.07 10.12 8.13
N SER A 63 1.25 11.35 7.63
CA SER A 63 1.59 12.55 8.42
C SER A 63 0.60 12.89 9.54
N GLU A 64 -0.65 12.47 9.43
CA GLU A 64 -1.68 12.70 10.45
C GLU A 64 -1.68 11.63 11.56
N LEU A 65 -0.89 10.55 11.39
CA LEU A 65 -0.79 9.47 12.36
C LEU A 65 0.29 9.77 13.39
N SER A 66 0.04 9.37 14.64
CA SER A 66 1.00 9.55 15.74
C SER A 66 0.96 8.36 16.70
N GLY A 67 2.04 8.19 17.46
CA GLY A 67 2.20 7.07 18.39
C GLY A 67 2.64 5.78 17.71
N GLU A 68 2.30 4.64 18.31
CA GLU A 68 2.58 3.33 17.71
C GLU A 68 1.60 3.08 16.55
N ILE A 69 2.15 2.92 15.35
CA ILE A 69 1.38 2.72 14.12
C ILE A 69 1.62 1.29 13.64
N THR A 70 0.54 0.62 13.25
CA THR A 70 0.61 -0.63 12.49
C THR A 70 0.54 -0.32 11.00
N LEU A 71 1.53 -0.82 10.26
CA LEU A 71 1.60 -0.77 8.81
C LEU A 71 1.32 -2.16 8.23
N ALA A 72 0.40 -2.26 7.28
CA ALA A 72 0.18 -3.47 6.50
C ALA A 72 0.03 -3.11 5.02
N ILE A 73 0.76 -3.84 4.17
CA ILE A 73 0.79 -3.64 2.72
C ILE A 73 0.61 -5.00 2.05
N GLY A 74 -0.23 -5.07 1.04
CA GLY A 74 -0.45 -6.28 0.28
C GLY A 74 -1.24 -6.04 -1.00
N MET A 75 -1.90 -7.10 -1.44
CA MET A 75 -2.72 -7.11 -2.65
C MET A 75 -4.14 -7.51 -2.28
N ASN A 76 -5.12 -6.74 -2.78
CA ASN A 76 -6.50 -7.22 -2.88
C ASN A 76 -6.73 -7.81 -4.26
N VAL A 77 -7.36 -8.99 -4.35
CA VAL A 77 -7.69 -9.65 -5.62
C VAL A 77 -9.17 -9.47 -5.89
N VAL A 78 -9.50 -8.80 -6.99
CA VAL A 78 -10.89 -8.45 -7.34
C VAL A 78 -11.54 -9.58 -8.16
N TRP A 79 -10.90 -10.03 -9.24
CA TRP A 79 -11.54 -10.98 -10.16
C TRP A 79 -10.55 -11.77 -11.05
N GLU A 80 -9.63 -12.54 -10.47
CA GLU A 80 -8.78 -13.50 -11.23
C GLU A 80 -8.11 -14.49 -10.26
N ASN A 81 -7.92 -15.76 -10.65
CA ASN A 81 -7.37 -16.79 -9.76
C ASN A 81 -5.84 -16.99 -9.87
N ASP A 82 -5.17 -16.31 -10.83
CA ASP A 82 -3.74 -16.50 -11.12
C ASP A 82 -2.96 -15.17 -11.21
N ILE A 83 -3.30 -14.19 -10.37
CA ILE A 83 -2.56 -12.92 -10.29
C ILE A 83 -1.25 -13.11 -9.54
N LYS A 84 -0.15 -12.62 -10.13
CA LYS A 84 1.15 -12.51 -9.46
C LYS A 84 1.60 -11.06 -9.50
N ARG A 85 1.93 -10.52 -8.33
CA ARG A 85 2.49 -9.19 -8.15
C ARG A 85 3.75 -9.29 -7.31
N PHE A 86 4.70 -8.40 -7.57
CA PHE A 86 5.87 -8.22 -6.73
C PHE A 86 5.74 -6.88 -6.03
N PHE A 87 6.02 -6.88 -4.73
CA PHE A 87 6.09 -5.69 -3.89
C PHE A 87 7.53 -5.60 -3.39
N ASP A 88 8.15 -4.43 -3.54
CA ASP A 88 9.52 -4.20 -3.14
C ASP A 88 9.73 -2.77 -2.64
N ASN A 89 10.89 -2.52 -2.04
CA ASN A 89 11.38 -1.19 -1.70
C ASN A 89 10.42 -0.37 -0.80
N VAL A 90 9.77 -1.04 0.16
CA VAL A 90 8.92 -0.37 1.15
C VAL A 90 9.76 0.58 1.99
N THR A 91 9.47 1.88 1.88
CA THR A 91 10.28 2.94 2.48
C THR A 91 9.38 3.97 3.18
N VAL A 92 9.88 4.54 4.27
CA VAL A 92 9.28 5.71 4.91
C VAL A 92 9.99 6.97 4.43
N VAL A 93 9.22 8.01 4.10
CA VAL A 93 9.74 9.33 3.75
C VAL A 93 9.51 10.27 4.93
N GLU A 94 10.59 10.89 5.39
CA GLU A 94 10.64 11.75 6.56
C GLU A 94 10.65 13.22 6.11
N GLU A 95 10.08 14.12 6.92
CA GLU A 95 10.21 15.57 6.73
C GLU A 95 11.68 16.00 7.01
N GLU A 96 12.28 16.82 6.12
CA GLU A 96 13.66 17.33 6.26
C GLU A 96 13.83 18.42 7.34
#